data_AF-A0A3D6BVY4-F1
#
_entry.id   AF-A0A3D6BVY4-F1
#
_cell.length_a   1.000
_cell.length_b   1.000
_cell.length_c   1.000
_cell.angle_alpha   90.00
_cell.angle_beta   90.00
_cell.angle_gamma   90.00
#
_symmetry.space_group_name_H-M   'P 1'
#
loop_
_entity.id
_entity.type
_entity.pdbx_description
1 polymer ?
#
loop_
_entity_poly.entity_id
_entity_poly.type
_entity_poly.pdbx_seq_one_letter_code
_entity_poly.pdbx_strand_id
1 'polypeptide(L)'
;MNVTEIRKLVRASEFKAWYNSLSIHLEFPYADSEFNLQGIDSIYQFFQKQLEFFEKNEPLPEMLKPSKRYFVHCIQHIESFVNNNLVRQRSNRENDWSNLLRECQNTGNNNERYFNKESSTTDFLLKLDSEYKGASRGAYDFFTNQ
;
A
#
# COMPACT_ATOMS: atom_id res chain seq x y z
N MET A 1 -4.73 -3.06 13.82
CA MET A 1 -4.30 -1.80 14.48
C MET A 1 -5.03 -0.64 13.80
N ASN A 2 -4.96 0.59 14.33
CA ASN A 2 -5.43 1.78 13.61
C ASN A 2 -4.42 2.94 13.66
N VAL A 3 -4.60 3.94 12.78
CA VAL A 3 -3.71 5.12 12.71
C VAL A 3 -3.58 5.82 14.07
N THR A 4 -4.67 5.93 14.83
CA THR A 4 -4.68 6.59 16.13
C THR A 4 -3.82 5.83 17.16
N GLU A 5 -3.85 4.50 17.14
CA GLU A 5 -3.00 3.65 17.97
C GLU A 5 -1.52 3.83 17.61
N ILE A 6 -1.17 3.82 16.33
CA ILE A 6 0.21 4.06 15.87
C ILE A 6 0.69 5.44 16.33
N ARG A 7 -0.12 6.49 16.15
CA ARG A 7 0.22 7.84 16.62
C ARG A 7 0.45 7.90 18.12
N LYS A 8 -0.37 7.21 18.91
CA LYS A 8 -0.19 7.13 20.37
C LYS A 8 1.14 6.45 20.71
N LEU A 9 1.45 5.32 20.08
CA LEU A 9 2.71 4.59 20.30
C LEU A 9 3.93 5.43 19.91
N VAL A 10 3.91 6.13 18.77
CA VAL A 10 4.99 7.01 18.33
C VAL A 10 5.20 8.16 19.31
N ARG A 11 4.13 8.81 19.77
CA ARG A 11 4.22 9.93 20.74
C ARG A 11 4.80 9.50 22.09
N ALA A 12 4.53 8.27 22.51
CA ALA A 12 5.05 7.70 23.75
C ALA A 12 6.50 7.17 23.62
N SER A 13 7.04 7.10 22.40
CA SER A 13 8.39 6.58 22.14
C SER A 13 9.46 7.67 22.33
N GLU A 14 10.59 7.28 22.92
CA GLU A 14 11.80 8.11 22.97
C GLU A 14 12.36 8.40 21.56
N PHE A 15 12.06 7.55 20.58
CA PHE A 15 12.52 7.68 19.18
C PHE A 15 11.48 8.34 18.27
N LYS A 16 10.53 9.11 18.82
CA LYS A 16 9.44 9.76 18.05
C LYS A 16 9.92 10.51 16.81
N ALA A 17 11.07 11.20 16.90
CA ALA A 17 11.63 11.96 15.79
C ALA A 17 12.02 11.05 14.63
N TRP A 18 12.63 9.89 14.94
CA TRP A 18 13.03 8.89 13.95
C TRP A 18 11.82 8.29 13.23
N TYR A 19 10.76 7.90 13.96
CA TYR A 19 9.53 7.37 13.36
C TYR A 19 8.79 8.40 12.48
N ASN A 20 8.85 9.69 12.84
CA ASN A 20 8.30 10.78 12.04
C ASN A 20 9.17 11.11 10.82
N SER A 21 10.46 10.75 10.83
CA SER A 21 11.37 10.95 9.69
C SER A 21 11.37 9.80 8.69
N LEU A 22 10.79 8.64 9.03
CA LEU A 22 10.71 7.50 8.11
C LEU A 22 9.97 7.91 6.84
N SER A 23 10.55 7.59 5.69
CA SER A 23 10.01 7.96 4.38
C SER A 23 10.01 6.79 3.42
N ILE A 24 8.95 6.67 2.63
CA ILE A 24 8.83 5.67 1.57
C ILE A 24 8.44 6.37 0.26
N HIS A 25 9.06 5.92 -0.83
CA HIS A 25 8.71 6.30 -2.19
C HIS A 25 8.00 5.12 -2.85
N LEU A 26 6.75 5.31 -3.27
CA LEU A 26 5.94 4.28 -3.90
C LEU A 26 5.70 4.67 -5.35
N GLU A 27 6.07 3.79 -6.27
CA GLU A 27 5.84 3.97 -7.70
C GLU A 27 4.85 2.91 -8.18
N PHE A 28 3.83 3.35 -8.91
CA PHE A 28 2.85 2.47 -9.56
C PHE A 28 2.83 2.79 -11.07
N PRO A 29 3.75 2.22 -11.86
CA PRO A 29 3.93 2.62 -13.27
C PRO A 29 2.67 2.45 -14.12
N TYR A 30 1.94 1.35 -13.91
CA TYR A 30 0.72 1.04 -14.67
C TYR A 30 -0.51 1.84 -14.22
N ALA A 31 -0.39 2.54 -13.10
CA ALA A 31 -1.38 3.45 -12.58
C ALA A 31 -1.01 4.93 -12.79
N ASP A 32 0.13 5.20 -13.43
CA ASP A 32 0.68 6.54 -13.69
C ASP A 32 0.67 7.43 -12.44
N SER A 33 1.25 6.90 -11.36
CA SER A 33 1.21 7.59 -10.07
C SER A 33 2.41 7.24 -9.21
N GLU A 34 2.87 8.24 -8.48
CA GLU A 34 3.94 8.13 -7.50
C GLU A 34 3.54 8.83 -6.19
N PHE A 35 4.04 8.30 -5.08
CA PHE A 35 3.76 8.85 -3.75
C PHE A 35 5.03 8.92 -2.91
N ASN A 36 5.30 10.09 -2.35
CA ASN A 36 6.31 10.29 -1.34
C ASN A 36 5.63 10.49 0.00
N LEU A 37 5.76 9.52 0.90
CA LEU A 37 5.11 9.51 2.20
C LEU A 37 6.14 9.62 3.30
N GLN A 38 5.85 10.43 4.32
CA GLN A 38 6.72 10.63 5.47
C GLN A 38 5.95 10.46 6.78
N GLY A 39 6.57 9.77 7.73
CA GLY A 39 6.00 9.40 9.02
C GLY A 39 5.30 8.05 8.95
N ILE A 40 5.61 7.16 9.90
CA ILE A 40 5.05 5.80 9.92
C ILE A 40 3.52 5.77 9.99
N ASP A 41 2.89 6.75 10.61
CA ASP A 41 1.43 6.86 10.71
C ASP A 41 0.80 7.28 9.38
N SER A 42 1.41 8.24 8.68
CA SER A 42 1.00 8.67 7.33
C SER A 42 1.15 7.53 6.32
N ILE A 43 2.26 6.79 6.40
CA ILE A 43 2.52 5.60 5.57
C ILE A 43 1.43 4.55 5.81
N TYR A 44 1.17 4.19 7.07
CA TYR A 44 0.10 3.25 7.41
C TYR A 44 -1.27 3.73 6.94
N GLN A 45 -1.59 5.01 7.14
CA GLN A 45 -2.87 5.59 6.72
C GLN A 45 -3.06 5.53 5.20
N PHE A 46 -2.00 5.71 4.41
CA PHE A 46 -2.07 5.55 2.96
C PHE A 46 -2.52 4.14 2.61
N PHE A 47 -1.81 3.11 3.08
CA PHE A 47 -2.13 1.72 2.77
C PHE A 47 -3.54 1.32 3.22
N GLN A 48 -3.99 1.78 4.39
CA GLN A 48 -5.37 1.56 4.85
C GLN A 48 -6.41 2.18 3.91
N LYS A 49 -6.21 3.43 3.48
CA LYS A 49 -7.12 4.10 2.54
C LYS A 49 -7.18 3.41 1.18
N GLN A 50 -6.06 2.84 0.72
CA GLN A 50 -6.04 2.03 -0.50
C GLN A 50 -6.88 0.77 -0.31
N LEU A 51 -6.65 0.01 0.76
CA LEU A 51 -7.42 -1.20 1.05
C LEU A 51 -8.93 -0.92 1.17
N GLU A 52 -9.31 0.10 1.93
CA GLU A 52 -10.71 0.51 2.08
C GLU A 52 -11.38 0.83 0.76
N PHE A 53 -10.66 1.44 -0.19
CA PHE A 53 -11.18 1.72 -1.52
C PHE A 53 -11.49 0.41 -2.27
N PHE A 54 -10.56 -0.54 -2.28
CA PHE A 54 -10.78 -1.82 -2.97
C PHE A 54 -11.89 -2.64 -2.31
N GLU A 55 -12.03 -2.60 -0.98
CA GLU A 55 -13.12 -3.28 -0.27
C GLU A 55 -14.51 -2.68 -0.56
N LYS A 56 -14.60 -1.36 -0.74
CA LYS A 56 -15.86 -0.69 -1.09
C LYS A 56 -16.32 -0.95 -2.53
N ASN A 57 -15.42 -1.37 -3.40
CA ASN A 57 -15.69 -1.64 -4.82
C ASN A 57 -15.80 -3.15 -5.12
N GLU A 58 -16.09 -3.98 -4.11
CA GLU A 58 -16.35 -5.41 -4.34
C GLU A 58 -17.72 -5.64 -5.02
N PRO A 59 -17.86 -6.63 -5.92
CA PRO A 59 -16.83 -7.58 -6.34
C PRO A 59 -15.77 -6.96 -7.25
N LEU A 60 -14.49 -7.22 -6.97
CA LEU A 60 -13.39 -6.70 -7.76
C LEU A 60 -13.13 -7.53 -9.04
N PRO A 61 -12.86 -6.85 -10.17
CA PRO A 61 -12.31 -7.48 -11.36
C PRO A 61 -11.01 -8.27 -11.05
N GLU A 62 -10.82 -9.45 -11.67
CA GLU A 62 -9.72 -10.37 -11.35
C GLU A 62 -8.33 -9.70 -11.40
N MET A 63 -8.12 -8.80 -12.36
CA MET A 63 -6.86 -8.10 -12.56
C MET A 63 -6.53 -7.06 -11.47
N LEU A 64 -7.52 -6.62 -10.68
CA LEU A 64 -7.33 -5.66 -9.58
C LEU A 64 -7.16 -6.35 -8.22
N LYS A 65 -7.45 -7.65 -8.12
CA LYS A 65 -7.23 -8.44 -6.88
C LYS A 65 -5.77 -8.46 -6.41
N PRO A 66 -4.74 -8.53 -7.28
CA PRO A 66 -3.35 -8.41 -6.86
C PRO A 66 -3.08 -7.10 -6.09
N SER A 67 -3.60 -5.97 -6.57
CA SER A 67 -3.47 -4.67 -5.89
C SER A 67 -4.02 -4.72 -4.47
N LYS A 68 -5.24 -5.26 -4.29
CA LYS A 68 -5.83 -5.43 -2.94
C LYS A 68 -4.94 -6.28 -2.05
N ARG A 69 -4.44 -7.43 -2.54
CA ARG A 69 -3.54 -8.30 -1.76
C ARG A 69 -2.24 -7.59 -1.37
N TYR A 70 -1.66 -6.82 -2.28
CA TYR A 70 -0.48 -6.00 -2.01
C TYR A 70 -0.71 -5.01 -0.87
N PHE A 71 -1.84 -4.28 -0.87
CA PHE A 71 -2.15 -3.35 0.22
C PHE A 71 -2.37 -4.06 1.57
N VAL A 72 -3.06 -5.21 1.58
CA VAL A 72 -3.18 -6.05 2.80
C VAL A 72 -1.81 -6.47 3.32
N HIS A 73 -0.94 -6.92 2.43
CA HIS A 73 0.41 -7.36 2.78
C HIS A 73 1.24 -6.23 3.40
N CYS A 74 1.26 -5.06 2.76
CA CYS A 74 1.97 -3.89 3.28
C CYS A 74 1.47 -3.47 4.67
N ILE A 75 0.14 -3.49 4.89
CA ILE A 75 -0.45 -3.23 6.21
C ILE A 75 0.08 -4.21 7.24
N GLN A 76 0.07 -5.52 6.96
CA GLN A 76 0.56 -6.55 7.88
C GLN A 76 2.05 -6.36 8.22
N HIS A 77 2.87 -6.00 7.23
CA HIS A 77 4.29 -5.70 7.43
C HIS A 77 4.50 -4.47 8.31
N ILE A 78 3.73 -3.41 8.11
CA ILE A 78 3.78 -2.21 8.96
C ILE A 78 3.33 -2.54 10.39
N GLU A 79 2.26 -3.31 10.57
CA GLU A 79 1.80 -3.71 11.91
C GLU A 79 2.83 -4.57 12.64
N SER A 80 3.48 -5.50 11.93
CA SER A 80 4.58 -6.30 12.46
C SER A 80 5.77 -5.43 12.88
N PHE A 81 6.14 -4.47 12.04
CA PHE A 81 7.19 -3.48 12.33
C PHE A 81 6.87 -2.69 13.59
N VAL A 82 5.66 -2.12 13.70
CA VAL A 82 5.20 -1.36 14.87
C VAL A 82 5.20 -2.24 16.12
N ASN A 83 4.68 -3.45 16.05
CA ASN A 83 4.65 -4.36 17.19
C ASN A 83 6.06 -4.75 17.69
N ASN A 84 7.01 -4.99 16.78
CA ASN A 84 8.37 -5.35 17.17
C ASN A 84 9.16 -4.16 17.75
N ASN A 85 8.95 -2.97 17.21
CA ASN A 85 9.83 -1.82 17.48
C ASN A 85 9.26 -0.80 18.46
N LEU A 86 7.94 -0.60 18.48
CA LEU A 86 7.26 0.33 19.39
C LEU A 86 6.66 -0.38 20.61
N VAL A 87 6.15 -1.61 20.44
CA VAL A 87 5.53 -2.36 21.56
C VAL A 87 6.55 -3.22 22.29
N ARG A 88 7.33 -4.03 21.55
CA ARG A 88 8.33 -4.94 22.13
C ARG A 88 9.72 -4.32 22.30
N GLN A 89 9.93 -3.10 21.79
CA GLN A 89 11.16 -2.32 21.91
C GLN A 89 12.43 -3.09 21.49
N ARG A 90 12.36 -3.86 20.40
CA ARG A 90 13.55 -4.56 19.86
C ARG A 90 14.60 -3.55 19.35
N SER A 91 15.86 -3.95 19.43
CA SER A 91 17.02 -3.10 19.15
C SER A 91 17.33 -2.88 17.66
N ASN A 92 16.55 -3.47 16.74
CA ASN A 92 16.95 -3.60 15.33
C ASN A 92 16.11 -2.77 14.33
N ARG A 93 15.64 -1.60 14.78
CA ARG A 93 14.69 -0.73 14.07
C ARG A 93 15.06 -0.40 12.61
N GLU A 94 16.33 -0.11 12.36
CA GLU A 94 16.80 0.30 11.02
C GLU A 94 16.74 -0.86 10.01
N ASN A 95 17.14 -2.06 10.45
CA ASN A 95 17.06 -3.26 9.63
C ASN A 95 15.61 -3.67 9.39
N ASP A 96 14.76 -3.61 10.42
CA ASP A 96 13.33 -3.87 10.27
C ASP A 96 12.66 -2.88 9.30
N TRP A 97 13.06 -1.60 9.35
CA TRP A 97 12.58 -0.58 8.42
C TRP A 97 13.04 -0.84 6.98
N SER A 98 14.32 -1.15 6.80
CA SER A 98 14.89 -1.46 5.48
C SER A 98 14.23 -2.69 4.85
N ASN A 99 13.90 -3.70 5.65
CA ASN A 99 13.13 -4.86 5.20
C ASN A 99 11.71 -4.46 4.78
N LEU A 100 11.01 -3.67 5.60
CA LEU A 100 9.68 -3.17 5.25
C LEU A 100 9.67 -2.38 3.95
N LEU A 101 10.65 -1.47 3.77
CA LEU A 101 10.83 -0.73 2.53
C LEU A 101 10.94 -1.66 1.33
N ARG A 102 11.79 -2.69 1.41
CA ARG A 102 11.93 -3.67 0.33
C ARG A 102 10.60 -4.36 0.01
N GLU A 103 9.83 -4.78 1.00
CA GLU A 103 8.55 -5.45 0.75
C GLU A 103 7.51 -4.51 0.12
N CYS A 104 7.44 -3.26 0.61
CA CYS A 104 6.41 -2.31 0.15
C CYS A 104 6.78 -1.63 -1.17
N GLN A 105 8.06 -1.37 -1.45
CA GLN A 105 8.51 -0.66 -2.66
C GLN A 105 8.76 -1.60 -3.85
N ASN A 106 8.72 -2.92 -3.66
CA ASN A 106 8.96 -3.88 -4.73
C ASN A 106 7.72 -4.07 -5.64
N THR A 107 7.23 -2.98 -6.22
CA THR A 107 6.02 -2.94 -7.06
C THR A 107 6.25 -3.37 -8.50
N GLY A 108 7.52 -3.61 -8.92
CA GLY A 108 7.89 -3.84 -10.32
C GLY A 108 8.56 -5.18 -10.69
N ASN A 109 9.05 -5.98 -9.73
CA ASN A 109 9.91 -7.13 -10.08
C ASN A 109 9.19 -8.46 -10.36
N ASN A 110 7.89 -8.62 -10.06
CA ASN A 110 7.24 -9.94 -10.02
C ASN A 110 6.14 -10.16 -11.08
N ASN A 111 6.13 -9.43 -12.20
CA ASN A 111 5.04 -9.41 -13.20
C ASN A 111 3.65 -8.98 -12.64
N GLU A 112 3.55 -8.73 -11.34
CA GLU A 112 2.35 -8.18 -10.73
C GLU A 112 2.29 -6.68 -11.00
N ARG A 113 1.10 -6.21 -11.33
CA ARG A 113 0.85 -4.82 -11.70
C ARG A 113 -0.13 -4.25 -10.70
N TYR A 114 0.36 -3.33 -9.89
CA TYR A 114 -0.43 -2.75 -8.82
C TYR A 114 -1.03 -1.43 -9.26
N PHE A 115 -2.28 -1.27 -8.86
CA PHE A 115 -3.13 -0.13 -9.13
C PHE A 115 -3.57 0.47 -7.80
N ASN A 116 -3.69 1.79 -7.72
CA ASN A 116 -4.13 2.51 -6.52
C ASN A 116 -5.39 3.31 -6.82
N LYS A 117 -6.03 3.83 -5.77
CA LYS A 117 -7.31 4.53 -5.86
C LYS A 117 -7.23 5.89 -6.54
N GLU A 118 -6.05 6.52 -6.59
CA GLU A 118 -5.88 7.83 -7.21
C GLU A 118 -5.73 7.74 -8.74
N SER A 119 -5.52 6.54 -9.28
CA SER A 119 -5.31 6.33 -10.70
C SER A 119 -6.62 6.34 -11.50
N SER A 120 -6.67 7.19 -12.53
CA SER A 120 -7.74 7.19 -13.53
C SER A 120 -7.87 5.84 -14.24
N THR A 121 -6.78 5.08 -14.37
CA THR A 121 -6.79 3.74 -14.96
C THR A 121 -7.55 2.77 -14.07
N THR A 122 -7.35 2.82 -12.74
CA THR A 122 -8.11 2.01 -11.79
C THR A 122 -9.60 2.32 -11.89
N ASP A 123 -9.96 3.60 -11.87
CA ASP A 123 -11.35 4.05 -11.97
C ASP A 123 -11.99 3.60 -13.28
N PHE A 124 -11.27 3.71 -14.39
CA PHE A 124 -11.74 3.26 -15.70
C PHE A 124 -11.99 1.75 -15.73
N LEU A 125 -11.06 0.95 -15.22
CA LEU A 125 -11.19 -0.51 -15.19
C LEU A 125 -12.38 -0.96 -14.34
N LEU A 126 -12.57 -0.34 -13.17
CA LEU A 126 -13.71 -0.62 -12.29
C LEU A 126 -15.04 -0.27 -12.95
N LYS A 127 -15.15 0.92 -13.55
CA LYS A 127 -16.37 1.35 -14.24
C LYS A 127 -16.67 0.44 -15.43
N LEU A 128 -15.68 0.15 -16.26
CA LEU A 128 -15.84 -0.70 -17.44
C LEU A 128 -16.33 -2.10 -17.06
N ASP A 129 -15.80 -2.71 -16.00
CA ASP A 129 -16.28 -4.02 -15.56
C ASP A 129 -17.69 -3.98 -14.97
N SER A 130 -18.04 -2.89 -14.29
CA SER A 130 -19.38 -2.69 -13.71
C SER A 130 -20.47 -2.56 -14.77
N GLU A 131 -20.15 -1.95 -15.93
CA GLU A 131 -21.07 -1.80 -17.06
C GLU A 131 -21.06 -3.03 -17.98
N TYR A 132 -19.88 -3.61 -18.20
CA TYR A 132 -19.65 -4.72 -19.12
C TYR A 132 -18.74 -5.77 -18.47
N LYS A 133 -19.34 -6.71 -17.75
CA LYS A 133 -18.61 -7.75 -17.00
C LYS A 133 -17.56 -8.47 -17.86
N GLY A 134 -16.29 -8.37 -17.46
CA GLY A 134 -15.14 -8.98 -18.14
C GLY A 134 -14.50 -8.11 -19.23
N ALA A 135 -15.13 -7.01 -19.66
CA ALA A 135 -14.56 -6.11 -20.67
C ALA A 135 -13.31 -5.38 -20.15
N SER A 136 -13.19 -5.22 -18.83
CA SER A 136 -12.00 -4.65 -18.19
C SER A 136 -10.72 -5.43 -18.50
N ARG A 137 -10.80 -6.72 -18.89
CA ARG A 137 -9.62 -7.53 -19.20
C ARG A 137 -8.87 -7.02 -20.42
N GLY A 138 -9.57 -6.74 -21.52
CA GLY A 138 -8.93 -6.21 -22.73
C GLY A 138 -8.32 -4.82 -22.52
N ALA A 139 -9.01 -3.97 -21.76
CA ALA A 139 -8.47 -2.67 -21.37
C ALA A 139 -7.21 -2.79 -20.51
N TYR A 140 -7.23 -3.70 -19.52
CA TYR A 140 -6.07 -3.99 -18.70
C TYR A 140 -4.89 -4.46 -19.55
N ASP A 141 -5.12 -5.39 -20.47
CA ASP A 141 -4.06 -5.92 -21.35
C ASP A 141 -3.46 -4.79 -22.21
N PHE A 142 -4.29 -3.88 -22.73
CA PHE A 142 -3.83 -2.68 -23.44
C PHE A 142 -2.95 -1.75 -22.60
N PHE A 143 -3.38 -1.38 -21.38
CA PHE A 143 -2.59 -0.49 -20.50
C PHE A 143 -1.30 -1.13 -20.00
N THR A 144 -1.24 -2.46 -19.99
CA THR A 144 -0.15 -3.21 -19.37
C THR A 144 0.73 -3.96 -20.36
N ASN A 145 0.49 -3.76 -21.67
CA ASN A 145 1.15 -4.39 -22.80
C ASN A 145 1.21 -5.93 -22.65
N GLN A 146 0.06 -6.56 -22.40
CA GLN A 146 -0.10 -8.03 -22.38
C GLN A 146 -0.66 -8.58 -23.68
#